data_AF-A0A914XNF6-F1
#
_entry.id   AF-A0A914XNF6-F1
#
_cell.length_a   1.000
_cell.length_b   1.000
_cell.length_c   1.000
_cell.angle_alpha   90.00
_cell.angle_beta   90.00
_cell.angle_gamma   90.00
#
_symmetry.space_group_name_H-M   'P 1'
#
loop_
_entity.id
_entity.type
_entity.pdbx_description
1 polymer ?
#
loop_
_entity_poly.entity_id
_entity_poly.type
_entity_poly.pdbx_seq_one_letter_code
_entity_poly.pdbx_strand_id
1 'polypeptide(L)'
;MSCSASGGGGSNEVAEFLNLGDGDDANKHLHAVVPLTDCPHLSAVTSVPAAGIDVHAACSQCANVGENWICLVCYEVLLRAALCRLK
;
A
#
# COMPACT_ATOMS: atom_id res chain seq x y z
N MET A 1 -15.33 -49.48 -18.38
CA MET A 1 -14.22 -49.20 -17.45
C MET A 1 -13.14 -48.46 -18.22
N SER A 2 -12.97 -47.18 -17.92
CA SER A 2 -11.70 -46.42 -17.98
C SER A 2 -12.06 -44.96 -17.74
N CYS A 3 -11.86 -44.51 -16.50
CA CYS A 3 -11.70 -43.11 -16.18
C CYS A 3 -10.24 -42.76 -16.49
N SER A 4 -10.01 -41.83 -17.41
CA SER A 4 -8.68 -41.26 -17.64
C SER A 4 -8.55 -40.02 -16.77
N ALA A 5 -7.75 -40.12 -15.71
CA ALA A 5 -7.30 -38.97 -14.94
C ALA A 5 -6.14 -38.33 -15.69
N SER A 6 -6.38 -37.18 -16.33
CA SER A 6 -5.31 -36.31 -16.82
C SER A 6 -5.13 -35.19 -15.81
N GLY A 7 -4.08 -35.34 -14.99
CA GLY A 7 -3.64 -34.32 -14.06
C GLY A 7 -2.88 -33.18 -14.76
N GLY A 8 -2.78 -32.08 -14.03
CA GLY A 8 -1.66 -31.14 -14.12
C GLY A 8 -1.73 -30.11 -15.24
N GLY A 9 -2.36 -28.97 -14.95
CA GLY A 9 -2.18 -27.74 -15.71
C GLY A 9 -2.33 -26.58 -14.74
N GLY A 10 -1.29 -26.32 -13.94
CA GLY A 10 -1.26 -25.18 -13.04
C GLY A 10 -1.36 -23.91 -13.86
N SER A 11 -2.55 -23.30 -13.89
CA SER A 11 -2.71 -21.93 -14.32
C SER A 11 -1.74 -21.09 -13.51
N ASN A 12 -0.93 -20.30 -14.19
CA ASN A 12 -0.12 -19.26 -13.58
C ASN A 12 -1.05 -18.17 -13.03
N GLU A 13 -1.81 -18.50 -11.98
CA GLU A 13 -2.82 -17.68 -11.30
C GLU A 13 -2.21 -16.35 -10.86
N VAL A 14 -0.95 -16.38 -10.42
CA VAL A 14 -0.19 -15.20 -10.01
C VAL A 14 0.15 -14.28 -11.20
N ALA A 15 0.38 -14.81 -12.39
CA ALA A 15 0.70 -14.00 -13.57
C ALA A 15 -0.56 -13.33 -14.14
N GLU A 16 -1.70 -14.03 -14.10
CA GLU A 16 -3.01 -13.49 -14.48
C GLU A 16 -3.48 -12.42 -13.48
N PHE A 17 -3.32 -12.65 -12.17
CA PHE A 17 -3.62 -11.67 -11.12
C PHE A 17 -2.78 -10.39 -11.24
N LEU A 18 -1.52 -10.53 -11.64
CA LEU A 18 -0.59 -9.42 -11.84
C LEU A 18 -0.62 -8.86 -13.27
N ASN A 19 -1.53 -9.33 -14.12
CA ASN A 19 -1.69 -8.97 -15.53
C ASN A 19 -0.36 -8.99 -16.33
N LEU A 20 0.50 -9.96 -16.02
CA LEU A 20 1.73 -10.22 -16.74
C LEU A 20 1.38 -10.98 -18.02
N GLY A 21 0.87 -10.27 -19.03
CA GLY A 21 0.57 -10.88 -20.33
C GLY A 21 1.84 -11.39 -21.01
N ASP A 22 1.75 -12.59 -21.60
CA ASP A 22 2.77 -13.26 -22.44
C ASP A 22 2.91 -12.55 -23.79
N GLY A 23 3.41 -11.32 -23.74
CA GLY A 23 3.80 -10.54 -24.90
C GLY A 23 5.30 -10.31 -24.84
N ASP A 24 5.96 -10.38 -26.00
CA ASP A 24 7.38 -10.15 -26.26
C ASP A 24 7.80 -8.69 -25.96
N ASP A 25 7.54 -8.23 -24.74
CA ASP A 25 8.00 -6.99 -24.17
C ASP A 25 8.88 -7.37 -22.98
N ALA A 26 10.20 -7.48 -23.21
CA ALA A 26 11.21 -7.83 -22.22
C ALA A 26 11.34 -6.86 -21.01
N ASN A 27 10.32 -6.05 -20.74
CA ASN A 27 10.32 -4.96 -19.77
C ASN A 27 9.10 -4.91 -18.81
N LYS A 28 8.28 -5.97 -18.69
CA LYS A 28 7.27 -6.06 -17.62
C LYS A 28 7.89 -6.49 -16.28
N HIS A 29 8.87 -5.72 -15.79
CA HIS A 29 9.45 -5.92 -14.46
C HIS A 29 8.55 -5.29 -13.39
N LEU A 30 8.25 -6.04 -12.34
CA LEU A 30 7.61 -5.50 -11.13
C LEU A 30 8.68 -4.73 -10.35
N HIS A 31 8.43 -3.44 -10.10
CA HIS A 31 9.32 -2.61 -9.28
C HIS A 31 8.91 -2.71 -7.82
N ALA A 32 9.48 -3.70 -7.12
CA ALA A 32 9.37 -3.76 -5.67
C ALA A 32 10.04 -2.51 -5.07
N VAL A 33 9.29 -1.74 -4.30
CA VAL A 33 9.85 -0.62 -3.54
C VAL A 33 10.61 -1.20 -2.35
N VAL A 34 11.93 -0.94 -2.32
CA VAL A 34 12.77 -1.26 -1.16
C VAL A 34 12.81 -0.03 -0.25
N PRO A 35 12.32 -0.12 1.00
CA PRO A 35 12.42 0.99 1.94
C PRO A 35 13.88 1.36 2.20
N LEU A 36 14.14 2.65 2.35
CA LEU A 36 15.43 3.10 2.87
C LEU A 36 15.55 2.68 4.33
N THR A 37 16.75 2.22 4.72
CA THR A 37 17.02 1.82 6.12
C THR A 37 17.17 3.02 7.05
N ASP A 38 17.46 4.20 6.49
CA ASP A 38 17.62 5.45 7.24
C ASP A 38 17.27 6.66 6.38
N CYS A 39 16.93 7.78 7.03
CA CYS A 39 16.77 9.07 6.39
C CYS A 39 17.05 10.21 7.38
N PRO A 40 17.54 11.38 6.92
CA PRO A 40 17.85 12.51 7.80
C PRO A 40 16.62 13.09 8.53
N HIS A 41 15.41 12.66 8.15
CA HIS A 41 14.17 13.10 8.77
C HIS A 41 13.79 12.25 10.00
N LEU A 42 14.43 11.09 10.22
CA LEU A 42 14.10 10.17 11.30
C LEU A 42 14.24 10.81 12.69
N SER A 43 15.17 11.75 12.85
CA SER A 43 15.37 12.48 14.12
C SER A 43 14.22 13.42 14.49
N ALA A 44 13.35 13.77 13.55
CA ALA A 44 12.18 14.60 13.81
C ALA A 44 10.98 13.79 14.35
N VAL A 45 11.03 12.45 14.27
CA VAL A 45 9.97 11.58 14.75
C VAL A 45 9.88 11.66 16.27
N THR A 46 8.68 11.92 16.78
CA THR A 46 8.40 12.04 18.22
C THR A 46 7.91 10.70 18.79
N SER A 47 7.83 10.61 20.12
CA SER A 47 7.35 9.42 20.80
C SER A 47 5.85 9.20 20.58
N VAL A 48 5.44 7.94 20.40
CA VAL A 48 4.03 7.56 20.24
C VAL A 48 3.21 8.03 21.46
N PRO A 49 2.04 8.68 21.27
CA PRO A 49 1.17 9.09 22.37
C PRO A 49 0.75 7.90 23.22
N ALA A 50 0.55 8.12 24.52
CA ALA A 50 0.12 7.07 25.45
C ALA A 50 -1.23 6.44 25.07
N ALA A 51 -2.08 7.19 24.36
CA ALA A 51 -3.36 6.72 23.84
C ALA A 51 -3.23 5.79 22.61
N GLY A 52 -2.03 5.66 22.03
CA GLY A 52 -1.79 4.92 20.80
C GLY A 52 -2.15 5.70 19.53
N ILE A 53 -2.29 4.97 18.43
CA ILE A 53 -2.65 5.51 17.11
C ILE A 53 -3.95 4.85 16.66
N ASP A 54 -4.97 5.66 16.39
CA ASP A 54 -6.23 5.20 15.80
C ASP A 54 -6.14 5.20 14.27
N VAL A 55 -6.11 4.01 13.67
CA VAL A 55 -6.03 3.81 12.22
C VAL A 55 -7.35 4.10 11.49
N HIS A 56 -8.45 4.26 12.23
CA HIS A 56 -9.77 4.62 11.70
C HIS A 56 -10.10 6.10 11.89
N ALA A 57 -9.16 6.88 12.44
CA ALA A 57 -9.33 8.30 12.66
C ALA A 57 -9.63 9.04 11.35
N ALA A 58 -10.60 9.95 11.41
CA ALA A 58 -10.97 10.81 10.31
C ALA A 58 -9.96 11.96 10.14
N CYS A 59 -9.85 12.50 8.92
CA CYS A 59 -9.07 13.69 8.63
C CYS A 59 -9.55 14.87 9.49
N SER A 60 -8.63 15.53 10.20
CA SER A 60 -8.94 16.66 11.09
C SER A 60 -9.59 17.85 10.39
N GLN A 61 -9.48 17.94 9.05
CA GLN A 61 -9.94 19.07 8.25
C GLN A 61 -11.24 18.81 7.47
N CYS A 62 -11.51 17.58 7.01
CA CYS A 62 -12.71 17.26 6.20
C CYS A 62 -13.49 16.03 6.64
N ALA A 63 -13.11 15.39 7.75
CA ALA A 63 -13.75 14.18 8.28
C ALA A 63 -13.77 12.96 7.33
N ASN A 64 -12.93 12.94 6.28
CA ASN A 64 -12.76 11.77 5.42
C ASN A 64 -12.08 10.63 6.20
N VAL A 65 -12.44 9.38 5.93
CA VAL A 65 -11.91 8.16 6.61
C VAL A 65 -11.19 7.20 5.64
N GLY A 66 -10.83 7.67 4.45
CA GLY A 66 -10.16 6.92 3.40
C GLY A 66 -8.64 6.92 3.56
N GLU A 67 -7.92 7.45 2.57
CA GLU A 67 -6.45 7.44 2.52
C GLU A 67 -5.79 8.47 3.46
N ASN A 68 -6.10 8.37 4.75
CA ASN A 68 -5.54 9.23 5.79
C ASN A 68 -4.12 8.80 6.19
N TRP A 69 -3.33 9.80 6.58
CA TRP A 69 -1.97 9.68 7.05
C TRP A 69 -1.82 10.43 8.35
N ILE A 70 -0.99 9.89 9.24
CA ILE A 70 -0.66 10.51 10.51
C ILE A 70 0.72 11.14 10.44
N CYS A 71 0.84 12.36 10.95
CA CYS A 71 2.14 13.00 11.10
C CYS A 71 2.91 12.36 12.27
N LEU A 72 4.11 11.84 12.03
CA LEU A 72 4.95 11.25 13.10
C LEU A 72 5.67 12.30 13.97
N VAL A 73 5.39 13.59 13.77
CA VAL A 73 5.92 14.69 14.58
C VAL A 73 4.84 15.23 15.52
N CYS A 74 3.63 15.48 15.02
CA CYS A 74 2.52 16.08 15.79
C CYS A 74 1.30 15.17 15.98
N TYR A 75 1.29 13.97 15.39
CA TYR A 75 0.18 12.99 15.45
C TYR A 75 -1.17 13.48 14.93
N GLU A 76 -1.19 14.55 14.13
CA GLU A 76 -2.40 14.98 13.42
C GLU A 76 -2.69 14.05 12.22
N VAL A 77 -3.98 13.72 12.04
CA VAL A 77 -4.47 12.86 10.94
C VAL A 77 -4.99 13.72 9.80
N LEU A 78 -4.38 13.58 8.63
CA LEU A 78 -4.67 14.36 7.42
C LEU A 78 -4.73 13.43 6.20
N LEU A 79 -5.48 13.81 5.17
CA LEU A 79 -5.53 13.04 3.92
C LEU A 79 -4.19 13.12 3.16
N ARG A 80 -3.76 12.03 2.51
CA ARG A 80 -2.64 12.08 1.55
C ARG A 80 -3.05 12.95 0.36
N ALA A 81 -2.23 13.95 0.06
CA ALA A 81 -2.56 15.09 -0.79
C ALA A 81 -3.61 16.02 -0.17
N ALA A 82 -3.29 17.31 -0.17
CA ALA A 82 -4.13 18.39 0.33
C ALA A 82 -5.41 18.63 -0.50
N LEU A 83 -6.09 17.59 -0.96
CA LEU A 83 -7.43 17.64 -1.57
C LEU A 83 -8.48 18.20 -0.60
N CYS A 84 -8.17 18.26 0.69
CA CYS A 84 -9.02 18.89 1.69
C CYS A 84 -9.23 20.40 1.47
N ARG A 85 -8.34 21.08 0.73
CA ARG A 85 -8.45 22.52 0.41
C ARG A 85 -9.17 22.80 -0.92
N LEU A 86 -9.63 21.76 -1.62
CA LEU A 86 -10.30 21.86 -2.92
C LEU A 86 -11.82 21.59 -2.85
N LYS A 87 -12.39 21.58 -1.64
CA LYS A 87 -13.84 21.61 -1.39
C LYS A 87 -14.25 22.96 -0.82
#